data_AF-A0A3E0WPC6-F1
#
_entry.id   AF-A0A3E0WPC6-F1
#
_cell.length_a   1.000
_cell.length_b   1.000
_cell.length_c   1.000
_cell.angle_alpha   90.00
_cell.angle_beta   90.00
_cell.angle_gamma   90.00
#
_symmetry.space_group_name_H-M   'P 1'
#
loop_
_entity.id
_entity.type
_entity.pdbx_description
1 polymer ?
#
loop_
_entity_poly.entity_id
_entity_poly.type
_entity_poly.pdbx_seq_one_letter_code
_entity_poly.pdbx_strand_id
1 'polypeptide(L)'
;MSSMKKLHLALGVADIEATVADYSQRFGQAPELVIAGAYALWRTDTLNVSVRKVAEEDAGKLRHLGWEVAGAEAFTSDLDCNGILWEQFAAEHQAAEIKDAWPEVSYEPEA
;
A
#
# COMPACT_ATOMS: atom_id res chain seq x y z
N MET A 1 8.32 -7.48 23.65
CA MET A 1 7.28 -6.49 23.30
C MET A 1 6.86 -6.81 21.88
N SER A 2 5.56 -6.91 21.58
CA SER A 2 5.15 -7.07 20.18
C SER A 2 5.49 -5.77 19.45
N SER A 3 6.28 -5.83 18.38
CA SER A 3 6.38 -4.68 17.47
C SER A 3 4.98 -4.32 16.99
N MET A 4 4.68 -3.02 16.88
CA MET A 4 3.42 -2.58 16.31
C MET A 4 3.35 -3.08 14.86
N LYS A 5 2.29 -3.82 14.53
CA LYS A 5 2.03 -4.34 13.19
C LYS A 5 0.74 -3.74 12.67
N LYS A 6 0.78 -3.17 11.47
CA LYS A 6 -0.42 -2.75 10.73
C LYS A 6 -0.57 -3.67 9.53
N LEU A 7 -1.79 -4.17 9.32
CA LEU A 7 -2.08 -4.95 8.12
C LEU A 7 -1.95 -4.01 6.92
N HIS A 8 -1.32 -4.46 5.85
CA HIS A 8 -1.29 -3.79 4.56
C HIS A 8 -2.16 -4.55 3.56
N LEU A 9 -3.03 -3.84 2.87
CA LEU A 9 -3.87 -4.36 1.79
C LEU A 9 -3.55 -3.61 0.50
N ALA A 10 -3.06 -4.33 -0.52
CA ALA A 10 -2.80 -3.74 -1.83
C ALA A 10 -3.78 -4.26 -2.89
N LEU A 11 -4.45 -3.34 -3.57
CA LEU A 11 -5.47 -3.65 -4.58
C LEU A 11 -5.06 -3.12 -5.96
N GLY A 12 -5.47 -3.85 -7.00
CA GLY A 12 -5.46 -3.37 -8.38
C GLY A 12 -6.72 -2.57 -8.67
N VAL A 13 -6.59 -1.39 -9.30
CA VAL A 13 -7.74 -0.58 -9.71
C VAL A 13 -7.61 -0.11 -11.17
N ALA A 14 -8.74 0.21 -11.81
CA ALA A 14 -8.75 0.73 -13.18
C ALA A 14 -8.57 2.26 -13.25
N ASP A 15 -9.06 2.97 -12.24
CA ASP A 15 -9.12 4.44 -12.18
C ASP A 15 -8.68 4.90 -10.78
N ILE A 16 -7.59 5.67 -10.71
CA ILE A 16 -7.00 6.10 -9.44
C ILE A 16 -7.80 7.24 -8.83
N GLU A 17 -8.19 8.23 -9.64
CA GLU A 17 -8.91 9.41 -9.19
C GLU A 17 -10.30 9.03 -8.65
N ALA A 18 -11.01 8.15 -9.34
CA ALA A 18 -12.30 7.63 -8.88
C ALA A 18 -12.15 6.80 -7.58
N THR A 19 -11.10 5.97 -7.50
CA THR A 19 -10.80 5.19 -6.29
C THR A 19 -10.45 6.10 -5.12
N VAL A 20 -9.64 7.14 -5.34
CA VAL A 20 -9.28 8.10 -4.30
C VAL A 20 -10.52 8.78 -3.74
N ALA A 21 -11.45 9.21 -4.58
CA ALA A 21 -12.70 9.81 -4.13
C ALA A 21 -13.54 8.84 -3.28
N ASP A 22 -13.76 7.61 -3.75
CA ASP A 22 -14.56 6.61 -3.03
C ASP A 22 -13.90 6.16 -1.72
N TYR A 23 -12.63 5.79 -1.77
CA TYR A 23 -11.94 5.23 -0.60
C TYR A 23 -11.70 6.29 0.47
N SER A 24 -11.45 7.54 0.09
CA SER A 24 -11.34 8.63 1.08
C SER A 24 -12.65 8.85 1.83
N GLN A 25 -13.80 8.72 1.15
CA GLN A 25 -15.11 8.77 1.80
C GLN A 25 -15.30 7.59 2.75
N ARG A 26 -14.94 6.38 2.33
CA ARG A 26 -15.08 5.16 3.14
C ARG A 26 -14.18 5.13 4.37
N PHE A 27 -12.95 5.61 4.22
CA PHE A 27 -11.97 5.68 5.31
C PHE A 27 -12.14 6.93 6.16
N GLY A 28 -12.92 7.92 5.71
CA GLY A 28 -13.13 9.18 6.42
C GLY A 28 -11.87 10.06 6.46
N GLN A 29 -10.88 9.80 5.60
CA GLN A 29 -9.64 10.55 5.50
C GLN A 29 -9.10 10.56 4.07
N ALA A 30 -8.32 11.57 3.73
CA ALA A 30 -7.58 11.61 2.47
C ALA A 30 -6.45 10.56 2.46
N PRO A 31 -5.99 10.12 1.27
CA PRO A 31 -4.74 9.38 1.15
C PRO A 31 -3.58 10.23 1.65
N GLU A 32 -2.57 9.56 2.19
CA GLU A 32 -1.29 10.18 2.54
C GLU A 32 -0.47 10.50 1.29
N LEU A 33 -0.58 9.64 0.26
CA LEU A 33 0.08 9.84 -1.01
C LEU A 33 -0.87 9.54 -2.18
N VAL A 34 -0.82 10.40 -3.20
CA VAL A 34 -1.44 10.15 -4.51
C VAL A 34 -0.41 10.42 -5.60
N ILE A 35 -0.27 9.48 -6.52
CA ILE A 35 0.49 9.61 -7.76
C ILE A 35 -0.51 9.51 -8.90
N ALA A 36 -0.72 10.64 -9.58
CA ALA A 36 -1.78 10.82 -10.57
C ALA A 36 -1.79 9.69 -11.62
N GLY A 37 -2.96 9.08 -11.83
CA GLY A 37 -3.15 7.97 -12.75
C GLY A 37 -2.39 6.68 -12.44
N ALA A 38 -1.67 6.57 -11.31
CA ALA A 38 -0.80 5.43 -11.03
C ALA A 38 -1.02 4.74 -9.68
N TYR A 39 -1.10 5.49 -8.57
CA TYR A 39 -1.04 4.92 -7.23
C TYR A 39 -1.67 5.83 -6.16
N ALA A 40 -2.20 5.24 -5.10
CA ALA A 40 -2.55 5.96 -3.88
C ALA A 40 -2.32 5.08 -2.63
N LEU A 41 -2.00 5.73 -1.51
CA LEU A 41 -1.70 5.09 -0.22
C LEU A 41 -2.46 5.80 0.90
N TRP A 42 -3.15 5.02 1.72
CA TRP A 42 -3.74 5.44 2.98
C TRP A 42 -3.01 4.72 4.12
N ARG A 43 -2.51 5.48 5.09
CA ARG A 43 -2.15 4.95 6.40
C ARG A 43 -3.23 5.34 7.39
N THR A 44 -3.83 4.35 8.04
CA THR A 44 -4.78 4.58 9.13
C THR A 44 -4.20 4.07 10.44
N ASP A 45 -4.94 4.21 11.53
CA ASP A 45 -4.50 3.73 12.85
C ASP A 45 -4.31 2.21 12.88
N THR A 46 -5.11 1.45 12.13
CA THR A 46 -5.18 -0.02 12.24
C THR A 46 -4.90 -0.76 10.93
N LEU A 47 -4.97 -0.07 9.80
CA LEU A 47 -4.86 -0.65 8.46
C LEU A 47 -4.15 0.32 7.51
N ASN A 48 -3.20 -0.20 6.73
CA ASN A 48 -2.65 0.51 5.59
C ASN A 48 -3.29 -0.06 4.32
N VAL A 49 -3.71 0.80 3.41
CA VAL A 49 -4.29 0.40 2.11
C VAL A 49 -3.54 1.09 1.01
N SER A 50 -3.08 0.33 0.02
CA SER A 50 -2.58 0.89 -1.23
C SER A 50 -3.38 0.42 -2.42
N VAL A 51 -3.46 1.26 -3.44
CA VAL A 51 -4.06 0.91 -4.73
C VAL A 51 -3.10 1.27 -5.83
N ARG A 52 -3.01 0.42 -6.86
CA ARG A 52 -2.21 0.69 -8.06
C ARG A 52 -3.05 0.48 -9.30
N LYS A 53 -2.86 1.34 -10.29
CA LYS A 53 -3.48 1.15 -11.61
C LYS A 53 -2.99 -0.14 -12.23
N VAL A 54 -3.92 -0.97 -12.69
CA VAL A 54 -3.66 -2.23 -13.39
C VAL A 54 -4.52 -2.31 -14.65
N ALA A 55 -4.34 -3.37 -15.43
CA ALA A 55 -5.20 -3.67 -16.56
C ALA A 55 -6.64 -3.94 -16.08
N GLU A 56 -7.63 -3.71 -16.94
CA GLU A 56 -9.05 -3.76 -16.57
C GLU A 56 -9.46 -5.15 -16.07
N GLU A 57 -8.88 -6.22 -16.64
CA GLU A 57 -9.09 -7.60 -16.21
C GLU A 57 -8.60 -7.91 -14.80
N ASP A 58 -7.71 -7.09 -14.24
CA ASP A 58 -7.13 -7.24 -12.89
C ASP A 58 -7.64 -6.20 -11.89
N ALA A 59 -8.49 -5.26 -12.34
CA ALA A 59 -9.12 -4.28 -11.46
C ALA A 59 -10.05 -4.98 -10.45
N GLY A 60 -10.02 -4.50 -9.21
CA GLY A 60 -10.78 -5.07 -8.10
C GLY A 60 -10.15 -6.32 -7.47
N LYS A 61 -8.99 -6.78 -7.96
CA LYS A 61 -8.27 -7.92 -7.39
C LYS A 61 -7.27 -7.50 -6.31
N LEU A 62 -7.02 -8.42 -5.39
CA LEU A 62 -5.92 -8.37 -4.44
C LEU A 62 -4.59 -8.52 -5.19
N ARG A 63 -3.63 -7.63 -4.92
CA ARG A 63 -2.25 -7.76 -5.40
C ARG A 63 -1.37 -8.47 -4.38
N HIS A 64 -1.39 -8.01 -3.15
CA HIS A 64 -0.73 -8.66 -2.02
C HIS A 64 -1.38 -8.23 -0.69
N LEU A 65 -1.13 -9.02 0.34
CA LEU A 65 -1.29 -8.63 1.73
C LEU A 65 0.08 -8.36 2.33
N GLY A 66 0.12 -7.75 3.51
CA GLY A 66 1.37 -7.66 4.24
C GLY A 66 1.24 -7.15 5.65
N TRP A 67 2.37 -7.12 6.35
CA TRP A 67 2.51 -6.47 7.63
C TRP A 67 3.53 -5.36 7.51
N GLU A 68 3.07 -4.14 7.74
CA GLU A 68 3.99 -3.07 8.12
C GLU A 68 4.35 -3.26 9.58
N VAL A 69 5.63 -3.49 9.85
CA VAL A 69 6.16 -3.76 11.19
C VAL A 69 7.18 -2.68 11.52
N ALA A 70 6.91 -1.94 12.59
CA ALA A 70 7.86 -0.94 13.09
C ALA A 70 9.20 -1.62 13.42
N GLY A 71 10.27 -1.15 12.78
CA GLY A 71 11.63 -1.67 12.95
C GLY A 71 11.92 -2.98 12.21
N ALA A 72 11.15 -3.36 11.19
CA ALA A 72 11.59 -4.43 10.30
C ALA A 72 12.92 -4.06 9.62
N GLU A 73 13.93 -4.91 9.78
CA GLU A 73 15.28 -4.66 9.24
C GLU A 73 15.39 -4.96 7.73
N ALA A 74 14.43 -5.71 7.18
CA ALA A 74 14.40 -6.09 5.78
C ALA A 74 12.96 -6.19 5.26
N PHE A 75 12.83 -6.00 3.95
CA PHE A 75 11.64 -6.40 3.20
C PHE A 75 11.71 -7.91 2.94
N THR A 76 10.64 -8.64 3.27
CA THR A 76 10.52 -10.08 3.01
C THR A 76 9.18 -10.39 2.36
N SER A 77 9.13 -11.44 1.54
CA SER A 77 7.87 -11.90 0.94
C SER A 77 7.78 -13.41 0.90
N ASP A 78 6.57 -13.93 1.08
CA ASP A 78 6.24 -15.35 0.94
C ASP A 78 4.80 -15.55 0.43
N LEU A 79 4.44 -16.79 0.11
CA LEU A 79 3.07 -17.15 -0.29
C LEU A 79 2.40 -17.90 0.87
N ASP A 80 1.17 -17.53 1.19
CA ASP A 80 0.39 -18.30 2.14
C ASP A 80 -0.14 -19.62 1.54
N CYS A 81 -0.85 -20.41 2.35
CA CYS A 81 -1.40 -21.70 1.92
C CYS A 81 -2.47 -21.59 0.81
N ASN A 82 -2.95 -20.39 0.50
CA ASN A 82 -3.91 -20.10 -0.58
C ASN A 82 -3.21 -19.50 -1.82
N GLY A 83 -1.90 -19.27 -1.76
CA GLY A 83 -1.13 -18.63 -2.83
C GLY A 83 -1.26 -17.11 -2.86
N ILE A 84 -1.70 -16.47 -1.78
CA ILE A 84 -1.68 -15.00 -1.66
C ILE A 84 -0.25 -14.57 -1.32
N LEU A 85 0.26 -13.56 -2.02
CA LEU A 85 1.53 -12.94 -1.68
C LEU A 85 1.38 -12.14 -0.39
N TRP A 86 2.24 -12.46 0.58
CA TRP A 86 2.40 -11.72 1.83
C TRP A 86 3.76 -11.04 1.84
N GLU A 87 3.78 -9.77 2.22
CA GLU A 87 4.99 -8.98 2.38
C GLU A 87 5.13 -8.54 3.85
N GLN A 88 6.36 -8.44 4.35
CA GLN A 88 6.65 -7.82 5.64
C GLN A 88 7.70 -6.74 5.42
N PHE A 89 7.41 -5.53 5.87
CA PHE A 89 8.25 -4.37 5.61
C PHE A 89 8.11 -3.31 6.70
N ALA A 90 9.01 -2.35 6.71
CA ALA A 90 8.89 -1.11 7.46
C ALA A 90 8.43 0.00 6.49
N ALA A 91 7.90 1.11 7.01
CA ALA A 91 7.37 2.18 6.17
C ALA A 91 8.43 2.75 5.20
N GLU A 92 9.69 2.75 5.60
CA GLU A 92 10.84 3.20 4.81
C GLU A 92 11.12 2.29 3.61
N HIS A 93 10.87 0.98 3.74
CA HIS A 93 11.01 0.06 2.61
C HIS A 93 9.95 0.35 1.54
N GLN A 94 8.70 0.58 1.94
CA GLN A 94 7.64 0.94 0.99
C GLN A 94 7.91 2.32 0.36
N ALA A 95 8.44 3.27 1.13
CA ALA A 95 8.84 4.57 0.58
C ALA A 95 9.97 4.45 -0.44
N ALA A 96 10.95 3.56 -0.20
CA ALA A 96 11.99 3.25 -1.17
C ALA A 96 11.41 2.63 -2.46
N GLU A 97 10.47 1.67 -2.37
CA GLU A 97 9.80 1.12 -3.55
C GLU A 97 9.01 2.17 -4.33
N ILE A 98 8.32 3.08 -3.64
CA ILE A 98 7.61 4.20 -4.26
C ILE A 98 8.59 5.09 -5.01
N LYS A 99 9.72 5.45 -4.39
CA LYS A 99 10.77 6.26 -5.01
C LYS A 99 11.41 5.55 -6.21
N ASP A 100 11.62 4.25 -6.15
CA ASP A 100 12.17 3.48 -7.26
C ASP A 100 11.18 3.39 -8.44
N ALA A 101 9.87 3.28 -8.15
CA ALA A 101 8.83 3.23 -9.17
C ALA A 101 8.48 4.60 -9.77
N TRP A 102 8.55 5.66 -8.96
CA TRP A 102 8.24 7.05 -9.34
C TRP A 102 9.30 8.01 -8.75
N PRO A 103 10.49 8.09 -9.37
CA PRO A 103 11.62 8.88 -8.84
C PRO A 103 11.36 10.38 -8.69
N GLU A 104 10.37 10.91 -9.40
CA GLU A 104 9.90 12.28 -9.33
C GLU A 104 9.08 12.58 -8.07
N VAL A 105 8.62 11.54 -7.36
CA VAL A 105 7.83 11.66 -6.14
C VAL A 105 8.75 11.64 -4.93
N SER A 106 8.78 12.74 -4.19
CA SER A 106 9.45 12.83 -2.89
C SER A 106 8.46 12.44 -1.79
N TYR A 107 8.37 11.15 -1.50
CA TYR A 107 7.55 10.62 -0.40
C TYR A 107 8.44 10.15 0.75
N GLU A 108 8.13 10.61 1.95
CA GLU A 108 8.72 10.16 3.21
C GLU A 108 7.56 9.83 4.16
N PRO A 109 7.55 8.63 4.77
CA PRO A 109 6.49 8.25 5.70
C PRO A 109 6.62 9.06 6.99
N GLU A 110 5.49 9.37 7.63
CA GLU A 110 5.51 9.98 8.96
C GLU A 110 6.14 9.02 10.00
N ALA A 111 6.90 9.59 10.94
CA ALA A 111 7.66 8.86 11.96
C ALA A 111 6.79 8.32 13.11
#